data_AF-A0A847Q7U8-F1
#
_entry.id   AF-A0A847Q7U8-F1
#
_cell.length_a   1.000
_cell.length_b   1.000
_cell.length_c   1.000
_cell.angle_alpha   90.00
_cell.angle_beta   90.00
_cell.angle_gamma   90.00
#
_symmetry.space_group_name_H-M   'P 1'
#
loop_
_entity.id
_entity.type
_entity.pdbx_description
1 polymer ?
#
loop_
_entity_poly.entity_id
_entity_poly.type
_entity_poly.pdbx_seq_one_letter_code
_entity_poly.pdbx_strand_id
1 'polypeptide(L)'
;MVNMFMKYDELLETLNKYRIKYPLTEDEEFIFVETLKQIIKLESSPFNIVLLADYYFQKSKYDLARKYYEMAIDIEELKPSKYKYSIIIKQRMYRKLGEIWYFELGNIKQDKNRALYY
;
A
#
# COMPACT_ATOMS: atom_id res chain seq x y z
N MET A 1 25.24 0.70 5.04
CA MET A 1 23.98 -0.05 5.24
C MET A 1 23.44 0.38 6.60
N VAL A 2 22.45 1.28 6.65
CA VAL A 2 21.97 1.81 7.94
C VAL A 2 21.07 0.75 8.59
N ASN A 3 21.60 0.08 9.59
CA ASN A 3 20.88 -0.92 10.38
C ASN A 3 20.12 -0.16 11.46
N MET A 4 18.93 0.35 11.12
CA MET A 4 18.08 1.10 12.06
C MET A 4 17.20 0.09 12.80
N PHE A 5 17.72 -0.52 13.87
CA PHE A 5 16.89 -1.23 14.83
C PHE A 5 16.16 -0.20 15.70
N MET A 6 15.17 0.49 15.13
CA MET A 6 14.21 1.27 15.90
C MET A 6 13.30 0.32 16.67
N LYS A 7 12.97 0.69 17.91
CA LYS A 7 11.94 -0.03 18.67
C LYS A 7 10.56 0.21 18.02
N TYR A 8 9.63 -0.73 18.20
CA TYR A 8 8.30 -0.64 17.59
C TYR A 8 7.58 0.69 17.92
N ASP A 9 7.72 1.19 19.15
CA ASP A 9 7.13 2.47 19.57
C ASP A 9 7.72 3.67 18.81
N GLU A 10 9.04 3.67 18.58
CA GLU A 10 9.73 4.72 17.81
C GLU A 10 9.29 4.70 16.33
N LEU A 11 9.04 3.51 15.78
CA LEU A 11 8.49 3.35 14.43
C LEU A 11 7.07 3.92 14.34
N LEU A 12 6.22 3.68 15.33
CA LEU A 12 4.86 4.24 15.36
C LEU A 12 4.87 5.76 15.49
N GLU A 13 5.74 6.32 16.34
CA GLU A 13 5.90 7.77 16.47
C GLU A 13 6.34 8.40 15.15
N THR A 14 7.35 7.80 14.51
CA THR A 14 7.84 8.22 13.19
C THR A 14 6.74 8.13 12.14
N LEU A 15 6.00 7.02 12.10
CA LEU A 15 4.88 6.84 11.17
C LEU A 15 3.81 7.92 11.37
N ASN A 16 3.41 8.17 12.62
CA ASN A 16 2.36 9.14 12.95
C ASN A 16 2.76 10.57 12.56
N LYS A 17 4.04 10.93 12.72
CA LYS A 17 4.58 12.23 12.30
C LYS A 17 4.38 12.50 10.82
N TYR A 18 4.63 11.51 9.96
CA TYR A 18 4.55 11.67 8.51
C TYR A 18 3.16 11.35 7.94
N ARG A 19 2.37 10.49 8.60
CA ARG A 19 1.03 10.12 8.13
C ARG A 19 0.07 11.31 8.01
N ILE A 20 0.20 12.31 8.87
CA ILE A 20 -0.66 13.51 8.85
C ILE A 20 -0.05 14.67 8.05
N LYS A 21 1.21 14.53 7.61
CA LYS A 21 1.93 15.57 6.90
C LYS A 21 1.83 15.31 5.40
N TYR A 22 1.04 16.11 4.70
CA TYR A 22 0.95 16.10 3.24
C TYR A 22 1.08 17.52 2.68
N PRO A 23 1.86 17.74 1.61
CA PRO A 23 2.69 16.76 0.90
C PRO A 23 4.00 16.40 1.65
N LEU A 24 4.55 15.21 1.36
CA LEU A 24 5.88 14.78 1.83
C LEU A 24 6.94 15.16 0.80
N THR A 25 8.15 15.52 1.27
CA THR A 25 9.34 15.56 0.40
C THR A 25 9.79 14.14 0.01
N GLU A 26 10.72 14.01 -0.93
CA GLU A 26 11.26 12.69 -1.33
C GLU A 26 11.91 11.94 -0.16
N ASP A 27 12.71 12.65 0.65
CA ASP A 27 13.34 12.07 1.84
C ASP A 27 12.30 11.64 2.88
N GLU A 28 11.24 12.43 3.05
CA GLU A 28 10.16 12.12 3.98
C GLU A 28 9.29 10.96 3.48
N GLU A 29 9.06 10.86 2.16
CA GLU A 29 8.43 9.70 1.53
C GLU A 29 9.27 8.43 1.77
N PHE A 30 10.59 8.51 1.60
CA PHE A 30 11.47 7.38 1.88
C PHE A 30 11.38 6.93 3.34
N ILE A 31 11.48 7.87 4.29
CA ILE A 31 11.37 7.57 5.73
C ILE A 31 10.00 6.96 6.04
N PHE A 32 8.91 7.55 5.53
CA PHE A 32 7.55 7.05 5.74
C PHE A 32 7.37 5.61 5.23
N VAL A 33 7.78 5.34 3.99
CA VAL A 33 7.65 4.03 3.35
C VAL A 33 8.49 2.97 4.07
N GLU A 34 9.74 3.27 4.40
CA GLU A 34 10.63 2.31 5.06
C GLU A 34 10.22 2.05 6.50
N THR A 35 9.71 3.06 7.21
CA THR A 35 9.13 2.89 8.55
C THR A 35 7.91 1.95 8.47
N LEU A 36 7.02 2.18 7.52
CA LEU A 36 5.81 1.36 7.36
C LEU A 36 6.14 -0.09 6.97
N LYS A 37 7.15 -0.31 6.11
CA LYS A 37 7.66 -1.66 5.79
C LYS A 37 8.25 -2.36 7.00
N GLN A 38 8.98 -1.65 7.86
CA GLN A 38 9.52 -2.22 9.10
C GLN A 38 8.39 -2.63 10.05
N ILE A 39 7.38 -1.77 10.22
CA ILE A 39 6.20 -2.09 11.02
C ILE A 39 5.50 -3.34 10.48
N ILE A 40 5.28 -3.46 9.17
CA ILE A 40 4.64 -4.63 8.55
C ILE A 40 5.42 -5.93 8.80
N LYS A 41 6.77 -5.85 8.83
CA LYS A 41 7.63 -7.00 9.13
C LYS A 41 7.52 -7.44 10.59
N LEU A 42 7.40 -6.49 11.51
CA LEU A 42 7.25 -6.77 12.95
C LEU A 42 5.84 -7.23 13.30
N GLU A 43 4.85 -6.58 12.69
CA GLU A 43 3.44 -6.83 12.90
C GLU A 43 2.76 -6.84 11.54
N SER A 44 2.38 -8.03 11.09
CA SER A 44 1.68 -8.23 9.83
C SER A 44 0.21 -7.83 9.93
N SER A 45 -0.05 -6.59 10.35
CA SER A 45 -1.38 -5.99 10.48
C SER A 45 -1.91 -5.62 9.09
N PRO A 46 -3.06 -6.18 8.66
CA PRO A 46 -3.69 -5.83 7.38
C PRO A 46 -3.90 -4.33 7.21
N PHE A 47 -4.14 -3.61 8.31
CA PHE A 47 -4.27 -2.15 8.28
C PHE A 47 -2.99 -1.44 7.79
N ASN A 48 -1.83 -1.79 8.34
CA ASN A 48 -0.56 -1.17 7.95
C ASN A 48 -0.17 -1.54 6.50
N ILE A 49 -0.48 -2.76 6.09
CA ILE A 49 -0.28 -3.22 4.71
C ILE A 49 -1.16 -2.43 3.75
N VAL A 50 -2.44 -2.24 4.07
CA VAL A 50 -3.37 -1.43 3.28
C VAL A 50 -2.94 0.03 3.22
N LEU A 51 -2.43 0.61 4.32
CA LEU A 51 -1.92 1.97 4.32
C LEU A 51 -0.75 2.15 3.33
N LEU A 52 0.13 1.16 3.23
CA LEU A 52 1.24 1.17 2.28
C LEU A 52 0.73 1.03 0.83
N ALA A 53 -0.26 0.16 0.62
CA ALA A 53 -0.90 -0.02 -0.68
C ALA A 53 -1.61 1.26 -1.17
N ASP A 54 -2.36 1.93 -0.29
CA ASP A 54 -3.01 3.22 -0.56
C ASP A 54 -1.98 4.27 -0.95
N TYR A 55 -0.85 4.33 -0.23
CA TYR A 55 0.23 5.27 -0.52
C TYR A 55 0.79 5.06 -1.94
N TYR A 56 1.12 3.81 -2.30
CA TYR A 56 1.58 3.49 -3.64
C TYR A 56 0.53 3.77 -4.72
N PHE A 57 -0.74 3.51 -4.43
CA PHE A 57 -1.85 3.81 -5.34
C PHE A 57 -1.94 5.32 -5.61
N GLN A 58 -1.84 6.16 -4.59
CA GLN A 58 -1.83 7.63 -4.75
C GLN A 58 -0.64 8.12 -5.58
N LYS A 59 0.49 7.43 -5.49
CA LYS A 59 1.70 7.69 -6.29
C LYS A 59 1.64 7.06 -7.69
N SER A 60 0.49 6.50 -8.09
CA SER A 60 0.29 5.77 -9.36
C SER A 60 1.24 4.59 -9.57
N LYS A 61 1.84 4.07 -8.49
CA LYS A 61 2.71 2.88 -8.48
C LYS A 61 1.83 1.64 -8.35
N TYR A 62 1.03 1.36 -9.38
CA TYR A 62 -0.05 0.37 -9.31
C TYR A 62 0.41 -1.07 -9.07
N ASP A 63 1.57 -1.47 -9.60
CA ASP A 63 2.14 -2.81 -9.35
C ASP A 63 2.42 -3.03 -7.86
N LEU A 64 3.01 -2.03 -7.21
CA LEU A 64 3.28 -2.08 -5.78
C LEU A 64 1.99 -2.02 -4.98
N ALA A 65 1.05 -1.16 -5.36
CA ALA A 65 -0.26 -1.08 -4.70
C ALA A 65 -0.99 -2.42 -4.74
N ARG A 66 -1.07 -3.06 -5.92
CA ARG A 66 -1.67 -4.39 -6.10
C ARG A 66 -1.02 -5.41 -5.18
N LYS A 67 0.31 -5.54 -5.23
CA LYS A 67 1.07 -6.48 -4.41
C LYS A 67 0.71 -6.37 -2.93
N TYR A 68 0.63 -5.15 -2.39
CA TYR A 68 0.31 -4.96 -0.98
C TYR A 68 -1.18 -5.16 -0.67
N TYR A 69 -2.12 -4.82 -1.57
CA TYR A 69 -3.53 -5.18 -1.37
C TYR A 69 -3.76 -6.69 -1.34
N GLU A 70 -3.13 -7.43 -2.25
CA GLU A 70 -3.19 -8.89 -2.28
C GLU A 70 -2.58 -9.50 -1.01
N MET A 71 -1.41 -9.01 -0.59
CA MET A 71 -0.80 -9.42 0.68
C MET A 71 -1.73 -9.21 1.88
N ALA A 72 -2.45 -8.08 1.94
CA ALA A 72 -3.39 -7.81 3.03
C ALA A 72 -4.62 -8.73 3.00
N ILE A 73 -5.11 -9.09 1.81
CA ILE A 73 -6.18 -10.08 1.64
C ILE A 73 -5.72 -11.45 2.16
N ASP A 74 -4.53 -11.91 1.75
CA ASP A 74 -3.98 -13.20 2.17
C ASP A 74 -3.86 -13.29 3.70
N ILE A 75 -3.39 -12.22 4.36
CA ILE A 75 -3.29 -12.18 5.82
C ILE A 75 -4.66 -12.30 6.48
N GLU A 76 -5.66 -11.56 5.98
CA GLU A 76 -7.04 -11.63 6.49
C GLU A 76 -7.75 -12.94 6.15
N GLU A 77 -7.25 -13.73 5.21
CA GLU A 77 -7.78 -15.08 4.94
C GLU A 77 -7.13 -16.13 5.84
N LEU A 78 -5.83 -16.01 6.08
CA LEU A 78 -5.08 -16.89 6.98
C LEU A 78 -5.40 -16.64 8.47
N LYS A 79 -5.63 -15.39 8.83
CA LYS A 79 -5.92 -14.93 10.19
C LYS A 79 -7.11 -13.97 10.15
N PRO A 80 -8.33 -14.47 9.84
CA PRO A 80 -9.50 -13.61 9.74
C PRO A 80 -9.62 -12.81 11.04
N SER A 81 -9.52 -11.49 10.93
CA SER A 81 -9.52 -10.67 12.13
C SER A 81 -10.85 -10.89 12.84
N LYS A 82 -10.81 -11.16 14.15
CA LYS A 82 -12.03 -11.23 14.99
C LYS A 82 -12.80 -9.91 15.02
N TYR A 83 -12.25 -8.86 14.41
CA TYR A 83 -12.80 -7.52 14.43
C TYR A 83 -13.76 -7.29 13.27
N LYS A 84 -14.81 -6.51 13.57
CA LYS A 84 -15.85 -5.97 12.66
C LYS A 84 -15.32 -5.30 11.38
N TYR A 85 -14.01 -5.05 11.31
CA TYR A 85 -13.33 -4.42 10.19
C TYR A 85 -12.99 -5.37 9.04
N SER A 86 -12.93 -6.70 9.24
CA SER A 86 -12.46 -7.64 8.19
C SER A 86 -13.28 -7.56 6.90
N ILE A 87 -14.62 -7.53 6.98
CA ILE A 87 -15.49 -7.41 5.79
C ILE A 87 -15.31 -6.07 5.09
N ILE A 88 -15.27 -4.96 5.85
CA ILE A 88 -15.16 -3.61 5.31
C ILE A 88 -13.79 -3.40 4.66
N ILE A 89 -12.72 -3.85 5.32
CA ILE A 89 -11.35 -3.77 4.80
C ILE A 89 -11.23 -4.62 3.54
N LYS A 90 -11.75 -5.87 3.52
CA LYS A 90 -11.77 -6.70 2.31
C LYS A 90 -12.51 -6.04 1.15
N GLN A 91 -13.71 -5.53 1.37
CA GLN A 91 -14.47 -4.81 0.33
C GLN A 91 -13.68 -3.62 -0.23
N ARG A 92 -13.02 -2.86 0.64
CA ARG A 92 -12.17 -1.73 0.22
C ARG A 92 -10.98 -2.20 -0.64
N MET A 93 -10.30 -3.28 -0.25
CA MET A 93 -9.17 -3.83 -0.99
C MET A 93 -9.60 -4.32 -2.38
N TYR A 94 -10.68 -5.10 -2.47
CA TYR A 94 -11.21 -5.57 -3.75
C TYR A 94 -11.64 -4.41 -4.65
N ARG A 95 -12.26 -3.36 -4.09
CA ARG A 95 -12.58 -2.14 -4.83
C ARG A 95 -11.31 -1.51 -5.40
N LYS A 96 -10.25 -1.39 -4.60
CA LYS A 96 -8.97 -0.81 -5.04
C LYS A 96 -8.28 -1.64 -6.12
N LEU A 97 -8.33 -2.97 -6.02
CA LEU A 97 -7.84 -3.86 -7.09
C LEU A 97 -8.65 -3.69 -8.38
N GLY A 98 -9.96 -3.51 -8.28
CA GLY A 98 -10.82 -3.16 -9.42
C GLY A 98 -10.41 -1.82 -10.07
N GLU A 99 -10.18 -0.79 -9.26
CA GLU A 99 -9.68 0.51 -9.76
C GLU A 99 -8.35 0.36 -10.51
N ILE A 100 -7.40 -0.43 -9.96
CA ILE A 100 -6.12 -0.75 -10.64
C ILE A 100 -6.37 -1.45 -11.98
N TRP A 101 -7.25 -2.45 -12.01
CA TRP A 101 -7.62 -3.17 -13.23
C TRP A 101 -8.18 -2.24 -14.31
N TYR A 102 -9.03 -1.28 -13.93
CA TYR A 102 -9.55 -0.29 -14.87
C TYR A 102 -8.45 0.60 -15.47
N PHE A 103 -7.47 1.03 -14.66
CA PHE A 103 -6.34 1.83 -15.15
C PHE A 103 -5.48 1.06 -16.16
N GLU A 104 -5.16 -0.20 -15.86
CA GLU A 104 -4.38 -1.06 -16.76
C GLU A 104 -5.09 -1.33 -18.08
N LEU A 105 -6.40 -1.63 -18.06
CA LEU A 105 -7.19 -1.81 -19.26
C LEU A 105 -7.24 -0.55 -20.13
N GLY A 106 -7.26 0.64 -19.51
CA GLY A 106 -7.17 1.92 -20.20
C GLY A 106 -5.85 2.06 -20.97
N ASN A 107 -4.73 1.73 -20.33
CA ASN A 107 -3.40 1.79 -20.94
C ASN A 107 -3.28 0.81 -22.12
N ILE A 108 -3.76 -0.42 -21.98
CA ILE A 108 -3.74 -1.43 -23.07
C ILE A 108 -4.50 -0.93 -24.30
N LYS A 109 -5.65 -0.26 -24.12
CA LYS A 109 -6.42 0.31 -25.24
C LYS A 109 -5.68 1.46 -25.91
N GLN A 110 -5.01 2.33 -25.15
CA GLN A 110 -4.20 3.41 -25.72
C GLN A 110 -3.01 2.87 -26.52
N ASP A 111 -2.31 1.87 -26.00
CA ASP A 111 -1.15 1.29 -26.69
C ASP A 111 -1.53 0.58 -27.99
N LYS A 112 -2.65 -0.17 -28.00
CA LYS A 112 -3.19 -0.75 -29.24
C LYS A 112 -3.56 0.31 -30.27
N ASN A 113 -4.14 1.42 -29.84
CA ASN A 113 -4.47 2.53 -30.74
C ASN A 113 -3.19 3.17 -31.29
N ARG A 114 -2.15 3.38 -30.48
CA ARG A 114 -0.86 3.91 -30.96
C ARG A 114 -0.17 2.98 -31.96
N ALA A 115 -0.23 1.66 -31.75
CA ALA A 115 0.36 0.67 -32.65
C ALA A 115 -0.33 0.60 -34.03
N LEU A 116 -1.56 1.10 -34.17
CA LEU A 116 -2.27 1.17 -35.46
C LEU A 116 -1.92 2.40 -36.30
N TYR A 117 -1.18 3.36 -35.74
CA TYR A 117 -0.78 4.60 -36.42
C TYR A 117 0.71 4.64 -36.83
N TYR A 118 1.42 3.52 -36.76
CA TYR A 118 2.78 3.32 -37.28
C TYR A 118 2.79 2.21 -38.32
#